data_AF-A0A7S0MM89-F1
#
_entry.id   AF-A0A7S0MM89-F1
#
_cell.length_a   1.000
_cell.length_b   1.000
_cell.length_c   1.000
_cell.angle_alpha   90.00
_cell.angle_beta   90.00
_cell.angle_gamma   90.00
#
_symmetry.space_group_name_H-M   'P 1'
#
loop_
_entity.id
_entity.type
_entity.pdbx_description
1 polymer ?
#
loop_
_entity_poly.entity_id
_entity_poly.type
_entity_poly.pdbx_seq_one_letter_code
_entity_poly.pdbx_strand_id
1 'polypeptide(L)'
;GHQNSHPVVRLQHLFIFPLRHNIRQSSMSVGMSSAQILMGLHMETDANSWASFRNCVAPKIEHPAKKPSSPTQSRQMTRVENPRKLAAAFALAVTAPTAVGHGWIARKGNESLFATLRRILPQVIQPECKGHRFRLKGKVSASEFNKAVQASCGFLCTRTRKKSLTRSAGNWLFCNRRWLSPADPADRARLEANHGALCGAFPEFRACPRPDFLACIADVVAAWAAVTRDAGGVARCSL
;
A
#
# COMPACT_ATOMS: atom_id res chain seq x y z
N GLY A 1 -63.16 -8.47 -23.58
CA GLY A 1 -61.73 -8.11 -23.53
C GLY A 1 -61.33 -7.45 -24.82
N HIS A 2 -60.46 -6.44 -24.77
CA HIS A 2 -59.92 -5.76 -25.94
C HIS A 2 -58.41 -5.56 -25.78
N GLN A 3 -57.68 -5.80 -26.86
CA GLN A 3 -56.30 -5.37 -27.02
C GLN A 3 -56.29 -3.90 -27.41
N ASN A 4 -55.28 -3.13 -27.01
CA ASN A 4 -54.79 -2.03 -27.83
C ASN A 4 -53.33 -1.71 -27.49
N SER A 5 -52.59 -1.26 -28.50
CA SER A 5 -51.13 -1.12 -28.50
C SER A 5 -50.65 0.29 -28.14
N HIS A 6 -49.38 0.40 -27.77
CA HIS A 6 -48.68 1.68 -27.63
C HIS A 6 -48.65 2.48 -28.95
N PRO A 7 -48.44 3.80 -28.85
CA PRO A 7 -47.31 4.35 -29.60
C PRO A 7 -46.28 5.13 -28.75
N VAL A 8 -45.11 5.22 -29.34
CA VAL A 8 -43.87 5.87 -28.87
C VAL A 8 -44.00 7.38 -28.73
N VAL A 9 -43.37 7.95 -27.69
CA VAL A 9 -42.72 9.28 -27.79
C VAL A 9 -41.31 9.19 -27.20
N ARG A 10 -40.29 9.55 -27.98
CA ARG A 10 -38.93 9.87 -27.49
C ARG A 10 -38.80 11.39 -27.46
N LEU A 11 -38.40 11.96 -26.32
CA LEU A 11 -37.92 13.34 -26.26
C LEU A 11 -36.39 13.36 -26.24
N GLN A 12 -35.81 14.03 -27.22
CA GLN A 12 -34.38 14.33 -27.30
C GLN A 12 -34.12 15.68 -26.65
N HIS A 13 -33.04 15.81 -25.88
CA HIS A 13 -32.45 17.11 -25.56
C HIS A 13 -31.07 17.22 -26.18
N LEU A 14 -30.97 18.02 -27.23
CA LEU A 14 -29.69 18.55 -27.70
C LEU A 14 -29.11 19.46 -26.60
N PHE A 15 -27.79 19.37 -26.40
CA PHE A 15 -27.01 20.48 -25.85
C PHE A 15 -25.98 20.90 -26.88
N ILE A 16 -26.05 22.17 -27.27
CA ILE A 16 -25.16 22.80 -28.25
C ILE A 16 -24.12 23.61 -27.47
N PHE A 17 -22.82 23.36 -27.71
CA PHE A 17 -21.75 24.30 -27.40
C PHE A 17 -20.73 24.31 -28.56
N PRO A 18 -20.04 25.44 -28.82
CA PRO A 18 -19.60 25.81 -30.16
C PRO A 18 -18.19 25.35 -30.55
N LEU A 19 -18.00 25.23 -31.86
CA LEU A 19 -16.68 25.07 -32.52
C LEU A 19 -15.84 26.35 -32.42
N ARG A 20 -14.52 26.19 -32.30
CA ARG A 20 -13.51 27.19 -32.68
C ARG A 20 -12.37 26.57 -33.50
N HIS A 21 -12.46 26.69 -34.82
CA HIS A 21 -11.28 26.88 -35.67
C HIS A 21 -10.83 28.37 -35.55
N ASN A 22 -9.67 28.86 -36.00
CA ASN A 22 -8.54 28.30 -36.76
C ASN A 22 -7.23 28.96 -36.17
N ILE A 23 -6.01 29.06 -36.75
CA ILE A 23 -5.41 28.85 -38.08
C ILE A 23 -4.06 28.08 -37.91
N ARG A 24 -3.52 27.52 -39.00
CA ARG A 24 -2.15 26.97 -39.13
C ARG A 24 -1.03 27.97 -38.79
N GLN A 25 0.16 27.44 -38.48
CA GLN A 25 1.34 27.65 -39.35
C GLN A 25 2.22 26.38 -39.39
N SER A 26 3.02 26.23 -40.45
CA SER A 26 3.88 25.06 -40.70
C SER A 26 5.23 25.53 -41.25
N SER A 27 6.35 24.94 -40.82
CA SER A 27 7.59 24.95 -41.61
C SER A 27 8.60 23.86 -41.18
N MET A 28 9.45 23.49 -42.16
CA MET A 28 10.82 22.96 -42.02
C MET A 28 11.04 21.65 -41.24
N SER A 29 11.09 20.54 -41.99
CA SER A 29 11.83 19.33 -41.61
C SER A 29 13.26 19.36 -42.16
N VAL A 30 14.27 19.15 -41.30
CA VAL A 30 15.57 18.55 -41.67
C VAL A 30 15.94 17.58 -40.54
N GLY A 31 16.50 16.41 -40.88
CA GLY A 31 16.62 15.29 -39.95
C GLY A 31 17.87 15.28 -39.07
N MET A 32 17.83 14.46 -38.02
CA MET A 32 19.01 13.91 -37.35
C MET A 32 18.88 12.38 -37.22
N SER A 33 20.02 11.70 -37.14
CA SER A 33 20.13 10.25 -37.39
C SER A 33 19.71 9.37 -36.20
N SER A 34 19.12 8.21 -36.52
CA SER A 34 18.55 7.22 -35.58
C SER A 34 19.59 6.40 -34.79
N ALA A 35 20.71 6.99 -34.37
CA ALA A 35 21.92 6.25 -33.98
C ALA A 35 22.54 6.61 -32.60
N GLN A 36 22.04 7.61 -31.86
CA GLN A 36 22.74 8.15 -30.67
C GLN A 36 21.87 8.38 -29.42
N ILE A 37 20.86 7.55 -29.16
CA ILE A 37 20.19 7.48 -27.83
C ILE A 37 20.22 6.02 -27.32
N LEU A 38 21.42 5.47 -27.18
CA LEU A 38 21.64 4.10 -26.66
C LEU A 38 22.90 4.02 -25.78
N MET A 39 23.00 4.95 -24.82
CA MET A 39 23.82 4.92 -23.59
C MET A 39 23.25 6.00 -22.66
N GLY A 40 23.21 5.78 -21.33
CA GLY A 40 22.95 6.88 -20.37
C GLY A 40 21.75 6.78 -19.42
N LEU A 41 21.15 5.61 -19.19
CA LEU A 41 20.32 5.38 -17.99
C LEU A 41 20.75 4.11 -17.24
N HIS A 42 21.88 4.23 -16.55
CA HIS A 42 22.32 3.25 -15.55
C HIS A 42 21.40 3.35 -14.33
N MET A 43 20.34 2.52 -14.28
CA MET A 43 19.45 2.46 -13.13
C MET A 43 20.16 1.77 -11.96
N GLU A 44 20.92 2.52 -11.19
CA GLU A 44 21.41 2.09 -9.89
C GLU A 44 20.20 1.77 -9.01
N THR A 45 20.01 0.48 -8.69
CA THR A 45 18.91 0.00 -7.84
C THR A 45 19.20 0.35 -6.39
N ASP A 46 18.86 1.59 -6.06
CA ASP A 46 19.50 2.33 -4.98
C ASP A 46 19.18 1.80 -3.57
N ALA A 47 20.21 1.29 -2.89
CA ALA A 47 20.15 0.91 -1.48
C ALA A 47 19.86 2.12 -0.56
N ASN A 48 20.14 3.35 -1.04
CA ASN A 48 19.93 4.59 -0.28
C ASN A 48 18.46 4.93 0.01
N SER A 49 17.48 4.17 -0.51
CA SER A 49 16.07 4.33 -0.10
C SER A 49 15.86 4.16 1.42
N TRP A 50 16.78 3.49 2.13
CA TRP A 50 16.79 3.43 3.60
C TRP A 50 17.51 4.62 4.28
N ALA A 51 18.44 5.28 3.60
CA ALA A 51 19.18 6.41 4.14
C ALA A 51 18.26 7.62 4.38
N SER A 52 17.40 7.93 3.40
CA SER A 52 16.41 9.02 3.48
C SER A 52 15.42 8.87 4.65
N PHE A 53 15.22 7.66 5.20
CA PHE A 53 14.38 7.44 6.37
C PHE A 53 15.04 7.84 7.71
N ARG A 54 16.38 7.88 7.77
CA ARG A 54 17.12 8.25 8.99
C ARG A 54 17.03 9.75 9.29
N ASN A 55 17.03 10.60 8.26
CA ASN A 55 17.14 12.06 8.42
C ASN A 55 15.86 12.75 8.93
N CYS A 56 14.75 12.03 9.11
CA CYS A 56 13.50 12.55 9.68
C CYS A 56 13.46 12.48 11.23
N VAL A 57 14.59 12.68 11.91
CA VAL A 57 14.71 12.59 13.38
C VAL A 57 15.56 13.73 13.93
N ALA A 58 14.91 14.85 14.25
CA ALA A 58 15.48 15.84 15.17
C ALA A 58 15.28 15.36 16.62
N PRO A 59 16.31 15.42 17.50
CA PRO A 59 16.14 15.12 18.92
C PRO A 59 15.29 16.19 19.61
N LYS A 60 14.54 15.81 20.65
CA LYS A 60 13.84 16.76 21.52
C LYS A 60 14.39 16.65 22.94
N ILE A 61 14.73 17.81 23.50
CA ILE A 61 15.50 17.99 24.74
C ILE A 61 14.80 17.36 25.95
N GLU A 62 15.61 16.83 26.86
CA GLU A 62 15.20 16.12 28.08
C GLU A 62 14.78 17.05 29.23
N HIS A 63 13.94 16.54 30.13
CA HIS A 63 13.73 17.10 31.46
C HIS A 63 13.51 15.98 32.51
N PRO A 64 13.81 16.23 33.80
CA PRO A 64 14.41 15.20 34.65
C PRO A 64 13.45 14.27 35.44
N ALA A 65 14.08 13.30 36.10
CA ALA A 65 13.50 12.12 36.73
C ALA A 65 12.42 12.34 37.81
N LYS A 66 11.59 11.30 38.00
CA LYS A 66 10.76 11.09 39.20
C LYS A 66 11.18 9.78 39.89
N LYS A 67 11.06 9.75 41.22
CA LYS A 67 11.57 8.67 42.10
C LYS A 67 10.92 7.30 41.80
N PRO A 68 11.65 6.18 42.02
CA PRO A 68 11.11 4.83 41.83
C PRO A 68 10.08 4.44 42.90
N SER A 69 9.16 3.57 42.52
CA SER A 69 8.24 2.84 43.41
C SER A 69 8.29 1.33 43.14
N SER A 70 7.79 0.54 44.09
CA SER A 70 8.11 -0.88 44.29
C SER A 70 7.89 -1.81 43.08
N PRO A 71 8.65 -2.92 42.97
CA PRO A 71 8.66 -3.80 41.81
C PRO A 71 7.47 -4.78 41.78
N THR A 72 6.27 -4.27 41.52
CA THR A 72 5.22 -5.11 40.92
C THR A 72 5.77 -5.66 39.60
N GLN A 73 5.75 -6.99 39.41
CA GLN A 73 6.11 -7.64 38.15
C GLN A 73 5.05 -7.38 37.07
N SER A 74 4.96 -6.11 36.65
CA SER A 74 4.14 -5.67 35.54
C SER A 74 4.69 -6.30 34.27
N ARG A 75 4.00 -7.34 33.78
CA ARG A 75 4.27 -8.06 32.53
C ARG A 75 4.50 -7.03 31.42
N GLN A 76 5.77 -6.78 31.09
CA GLN A 76 6.15 -5.66 30.23
C GLN A 76 5.53 -5.82 28.84
N MET A 77 4.41 -5.12 28.61
CA MET A 77 3.86 -5.01 27.27
C MET A 77 4.87 -4.21 26.44
N THR A 78 5.48 -4.88 25.47
CA THR A 78 6.40 -4.29 24.49
C THR A 78 5.68 -3.15 23.77
N ARG A 79 5.91 -1.94 24.25
CA ARG A 79 5.25 -0.72 23.77
C ARG A 79 5.99 -0.28 22.53
N VAL A 80 5.40 -0.51 21.36
CA VAL A 80 5.89 0.07 20.11
C VAL A 80 5.97 1.58 20.29
N GLU A 81 7.18 2.13 20.28
CA GLU A 81 7.38 3.57 20.53
C GLU A 81 6.78 4.41 19.42
N ASN A 82 6.83 3.92 18.17
CA ASN A 82 6.27 4.59 17.01
C ASN A 82 5.47 3.63 16.10
N PRO A 83 4.20 3.33 16.43
CA PRO A 83 3.33 2.46 15.64
C PRO A 83 3.10 2.94 14.20
N ARG A 84 3.30 4.24 13.91
CA ARG A 84 3.20 4.79 12.54
C ARG A 84 4.44 4.47 11.71
N LYS A 85 5.65 4.62 12.27
CA LYS A 85 6.89 4.20 11.61
C LYS A 85 6.88 2.71 11.32
N LEU A 86 6.41 1.88 12.27
CA LEU A 86 6.28 0.43 12.09
C LEU A 86 5.33 0.11 10.91
N ALA A 87 4.15 0.73 10.87
CA ALA A 87 3.18 0.51 9.78
C ALA A 87 3.73 0.88 8.40
N ALA A 88 4.39 2.03 8.27
CA ALA A 88 5.01 2.48 7.03
C ALA A 88 6.19 1.59 6.60
N ALA A 89 7.09 1.25 7.54
CA ALA A 89 8.24 0.40 7.27
C ALA A 89 7.82 -1.02 6.86
N PHE A 90 6.85 -1.63 7.54
CA PHE A 90 6.29 -2.92 7.15
C PHE A 90 5.68 -2.88 5.74
N ALA A 91 4.87 -1.87 5.42
CA ALA A 91 4.27 -1.75 4.09
C ALA A 91 5.33 -1.60 2.99
N LEU A 92 6.38 -0.82 3.22
CA LEU A 92 7.53 -0.67 2.31
C LEU A 92 8.35 -1.97 2.20
N ALA A 93 8.47 -2.74 3.28
CA ALA A 93 9.22 -4.00 3.35
C ALA A 93 8.59 -5.15 2.57
N VAL A 94 7.26 -5.19 2.42
CA VAL A 94 6.53 -6.31 1.79
C VAL A 94 5.95 -5.99 0.40
N THR A 95 6.14 -4.77 -0.10
CA THR A 95 5.68 -4.36 -1.44
C THR A 95 6.76 -3.60 -2.21
N ALA A 96 6.70 -3.61 -3.53
CA ALA A 96 7.51 -2.81 -4.44
C ALA A 96 6.65 -1.80 -5.21
N PRO A 97 7.22 -0.70 -5.73
CA PRO A 97 6.60 0.05 -6.83
C PRO A 97 6.39 -0.85 -8.05
N THR A 98 5.44 -0.48 -8.91
CA THR A 98 5.37 -1.04 -10.28
C THR A 98 5.13 0.08 -11.29
N ALA A 99 5.91 0.06 -12.38
CA ALA A 99 5.69 0.90 -13.55
C ALA A 99 4.52 0.39 -14.42
N VAL A 100 4.23 -0.92 -14.38
CA VAL A 100 3.10 -1.52 -15.09
C VAL A 100 1.81 -1.23 -14.31
N GLY A 101 0.85 -0.55 -14.97
CA GLY A 101 -0.25 0.21 -14.35
C GLY A 101 -1.39 -0.57 -13.68
N HIS A 102 -1.17 -1.81 -13.25
CA HIS A 102 -2.18 -2.66 -12.59
C HIS A 102 -1.74 -3.19 -11.22
N GLY A 103 -0.72 -2.59 -10.60
CA GLY A 103 -0.37 -2.86 -9.21
C GLY A 103 -1.42 -2.31 -8.25
N TRP A 104 -2.18 -3.21 -7.61
CA TRP A 104 -3.09 -2.88 -6.50
C TRP A 104 -2.74 -3.68 -5.25
N ILE A 105 -2.97 -3.09 -4.08
CA ILE A 105 -2.90 -3.74 -2.77
C ILE A 105 -4.19 -3.46 -1.99
N ALA A 106 -4.72 -4.47 -1.30
CA ALA A 106 -5.93 -4.34 -0.49
C ALA A 106 -5.71 -3.39 0.72
N ARG A 107 -6.64 -2.44 0.91
CA ARG A 107 -6.63 -1.47 2.03
C ARG A 107 -7.39 -1.99 3.26
N LYS A 108 -8.28 -2.96 3.05
CA LYS A 108 -9.08 -3.71 4.04
C LYS A 108 -9.20 -5.17 3.57
N GLY A 109 -9.86 -6.03 4.34
CA GLY A 109 -9.97 -7.46 4.02
C GLY A 109 -8.78 -8.27 4.55
N ASN A 110 -8.83 -9.58 4.39
CA ASN A 110 -7.81 -10.51 4.90
C ASN A 110 -6.51 -10.41 4.10
N GLU A 111 -6.59 -10.00 2.84
CA GLU A 111 -5.47 -9.83 1.90
C GLU A 111 -4.80 -8.44 2.05
N SER A 112 -5.16 -7.67 3.08
CA SER A 112 -4.60 -6.32 3.31
C SER A 112 -3.29 -6.34 4.09
N LEU A 113 -2.50 -5.29 3.88
CA LEU A 113 -1.26 -5.03 4.63
C LEU A 113 -1.49 -5.06 6.16
N PHE A 114 -2.61 -4.51 6.64
CA PHE A 114 -2.95 -4.52 8.06
C PHE A 114 -3.30 -5.92 8.58
N ALA A 115 -4.10 -6.69 7.82
CA ALA A 115 -4.42 -8.07 8.18
C ALA A 115 -3.17 -8.97 8.16
N THR A 116 -2.26 -8.74 7.21
CA THR A 116 -0.96 -9.42 7.11
C THR A 116 -0.08 -9.10 8.31
N LEU A 117 0.06 -7.82 8.68
CA LEU A 117 0.77 -7.42 9.91
C LEU A 117 0.12 -8.03 11.16
N ARG A 118 -1.22 -8.17 11.20
CA ARG A 118 -1.94 -8.82 12.31
C ARG A 118 -1.69 -10.33 12.40
N ARG A 119 -1.42 -11.02 11.29
CA ARG A 119 -0.97 -12.42 11.30
C ARG A 119 0.46 -12.56 11.84
N ILE A 120 1.35 -11.66 11.41
CA ILE A 120 2.79 -11.69 11.72
C ILE A 120 3.07 -11.21 13.16
N LEU A 121 2.40 -10.13 13.62
CA LEU A 121 2.59 -9.52 14.94
C LEU A 121 1.24 -9.19 15.64
N PRO A 122 0.47 -10.18 16.10
CA PRO A 122 -0.79 -9.94 16.81
C PRO A 122 -0.61 -9.08 18.08
N GLN A 123 0.57 -9.09 18.72
CA GLN A 123 0.87 -8.33 19.92
C GLN A 123 0.92 -6.81 19.70
N VAL A 124 1.32 -6.32 18.52
CA VAL A 124 1.38 -4.86 18.24
C VAL A 124 0.05 -4.28 17.75
N ILE A 125 -0.90 -5.13 17.38
CA ILE A 125 -2.21 -4.71 16.85
C ILE A 125 -3.20 -4.42 17.99
N GLN A 126 -4.06 -3.41 17.79
CA GLN A 126 -5.18 -3.13 18.69
C GLN A 126 -6.30 -4.17 18.43
N PRO A 127 -6.78 -4.90 19.45
CA PRO A 127 -7.90 -5.83 19.28
C PRO A 127 -9.18 -5.07 18.93
N GLU A 128 -9.98 -5.62 18.03
CA GLU A 128 -11.23 -5.00 17.53
C GLU A 128 -12.40 -5.26 18.49
N CYS A 129 -12.33 -4.67 19.69
CA CYS A 129 -13.40 -4.74 20.68
C CYS A 129 -14.66 -4.04 20.16
N LYS A 130 -15.67 -4.82 19.75
CA LYS A 130 -17.01 -4.31 19.40
C LYS A 130 -17.57 -3.51 20.59
N GLY A 131 -18.07 -2.30 20.34
CA GLY A 131 -18.74 -1.45 21.33
C GLY A 131 -17.87 -0.37 21.99
N HIS A 132 -16.58 -0.59 22.25
CA HIS A 132 -15.78 0.35 23.06
C HIS A 132 -14.52 0.89 22.36
N ARG A 133 -14.39 2.23 22.32
CA ARG A 133 -13.27 2.95 21.67
C ARG A 133 -11.97 2.98 22.52
N PHE A 134 -11.68 1.96 23.30
CA PHE A 134 -10.47 1.92 24.15
C PHE A 134 -9.20 1.82 23.30
N ARG A 135 -8.59 2.97 22.99
CA ARG A 135 -7.25 3.04 22.37
C ARG A 135 -6.18 2.61 23.38
N LEU A 136 -5.77 1.36 23.29
CA LEU A 136 -4.61 0.86 24.01
C LEU A 136 -3.35 1.58 23.50
N LYS A 137 -2.71 2.37 24.37
CA LYS A 137 -1.50 3.15 24.03
C LYS A 137 -0.39 2.19 23.56
N GLY A 138 0.25 2.52 22.44
CA GLY A 138 1.33 1.71 21.84
C GLY A 138 0.88 0.60 20.87
N LYS A 139 -0.44 0.41 20.64
CA LYS A 139 -0.97 -0.54 19.65
C LYS A 139 -1.45 0.16 18.37
N VAL A 140 -1.40 -0.55 17.24
CA VAL A 140 -1.79 -0.06 15.91
C VAL A 140 -3.26 -0.40 15.61
N SER A 141 -4.10 0.59 15.29
CA SER A 141 -5.43 0.35 14.71
C SER A 141 -5.40 0.30 13.17
N ALA A 142 -6.39 -0.35 12.55
CA ALA A 142 -6.52 -0.41 11.09
C ALA A 142 -6.60 0.98 10.42
N SER A 143 -7.13 1.98 11.15
CA SER A 143 -7.23 3.37 10.69
C SER A 143 -5.87 4.08 10.77
N GLU A 144 -5.14 3.91 11.87
CA GLU A 144 -3.81 4.51 12.04
C GLU A 144 -2.75 3.86 11.15
N PHE A 145 -2.83 2.54 10.92
CA PHE A 145 -2.02 1.84 9.92
C PHE A 145 -2.24 2.44 8.52
N ASN A 146 -3.49 2.48 8.06
CA ASN A 146 -3.82 3.00 6.72
C ASN A 146 -3.46 4.48 6.55
N LYS A 147 -3.55 5.30 7.61
CA LYS A 147 -3.08 6.69 7.59
C LYS A 147 -1.55 6.78 7.54
N ALA A 148 -0.82 5.93 8.25
CA ALA A 148 0.63 5.92 8.22
C ALA A 148 1.19 5.45 6.87
N VAL A 149 0.57 4.44 6.26
CA VAL A 149 0.92 3.96 4.91
C VAL A 149 0.57 4.99 3.84
N GLN A 150 -0.61 5.63 3.90
CA GLN A 150 -0.96 6.70 2.95
C GLN A 150 -0.11 7.98 3.14
N ALA A 151 0.49 8.17 4.31
CA ALA A 151 1.42 9.26 4.59
C ALA A 151 2.89 8.92 4.26
N SER A 152 3.21 7.67 3.90
CA SER A 152 4.53 7.32 3.39
C SER A 152 4.57 7.40 1.86
N CYS A 153 5.72 7.80 1.32
CA CYS A 153 5.91 8.02 -0.10
C CYS A 153 5.64 6.72 -0.90
N GLY A 154 4.74 6.79 -1.88
CA GLY A 154 4.48 5.71 -2.84
C GLY A 154 3.17 4.93 -2.68
N PHE A 155 2.31 5.23 -1.70
CA PHE A 155 1.01 4.57 -1.54
C PHE A 155 -0.17 5.48 -1.92
N LEU A 156 -0.38 5.65 -3.22
CA LEU A 156 -1.57 6.33 -3.75
C LEU A 156 -2.83 5.52 -3.46
N CYS A 157 -3.97 6.18 -3.21
CA CYS A 157 -5.23 5.56 -2.81
C CYS A 157 -6.30 5.79 -3.89
N THR A 158 -6.83 4.70 -4.48
CA THR A 158 -7.82 4.76 -5.57
C THR A 158 -9.12 4.02 -5.20
N ARG A 159 -10.23 4.41 -5.84
CA ARG A 159 -11.57 3.83 -5.60
C ARG A 159 -11.95 2.86 -6.72
N THR A 160 -12.18 1.60 -6.38
CA THR A 160 -12.66 0.57 -7.33
C THR A 160 -14.18 0.45 -7.31
N ARG A 161 -14.75 -0.03 -8.43
CA ARG A 161 -16.15 -0.47 -8.57
C ARG A 161 -16.27 -1.96 -8.97
N LYS A 162 -15.16 -2.69 -9.12
CA LYS A 162 -15.15 -4.10 -9.56
C LYS A 162 -15.60 -5.02 -8.43
N LYS A 163 -16.68 -5.79 -8.65
CA LYS A 163 -17.36 -6.58 -7.60
C LYS A 163 -16.44 -7.50 -6.80
N SER A 164 -15.54 -8.24 -7.46
CA SER A 164 -14.54 -9.12 -6.82
C SER A 164 -13.62 -8.36 -5.86
N LEU A 165 -12.95 -7.31 -6.33
CA LEU A 165 -12.11 -6.43 -5.50
C LEU A 165 -12.91 -5.81 -4.35
N THR A 166 -14.16 -5.37 -4.57
CA THR A 166 -14.99 -4.78 -3.51
C THR A 166 -15.43 -5.80 -2.45
N ARG A 167 -15.49 -7.10 -2.77
CA ARG A 167 -15.89 -8.17 -1.83
C ARG A 167 -14.76 -8.54 -0.86
N SER A 168 -13.51 -8.59 -1.33
CA SER A 168 -12.34 -8.85 -0.49
C SER A 168 -11.81 -7.56 0.15
N ALA A 169 -11.42 -6.58 -0.67
CA ALA A 169 -10.66 -5.41 -0.23
C ALA A 169 -11.52 -4.17 0.09
N GLY A 170 -12.82 -4.21 -0.26
CA GLY A 170 -13.70 -3.05 -0.20
C GLY A 170 -13.47 -2.04 -1.33
N ASN A 171 -14.16 -0.90 -1.26
CA ASN A 171 -14.19 0.08 -2.36
C ASN A 171 -12.87 0.86 -2.57
N TRP A 172 -11.86 0.69 -1.73
CA TRP A 172 -10.62 1.48 -1.76
C TRP A 172 -9.39 0.57 -1.75
N LEU A 173 -8.45 0.85 -2.64
CA LEU A 173 -7.19 0.11 -2.83
C LEU A 173 -6.02 1.08 -2.75
N PHE A 174 -4.83 0.57 -2.40
CA PHE A 174 -3.60 1.26 -2.76
C PHE A 174 -3.23 0.89 -4.21
N CYS A 175 -2.74 1.84 -5.00
CA CYS A 175 -2.27 1.62 -6.36
C CYS A 175 -0.77 1.92 -6.56
N ASN A 176 -0.24 1.57 -7.73
CA ASN A 176 1.17 1.68 -8.13
C ASN A 176 2.15 0.87 -7.25
N ARG A 177 1.62 -0.10 -6.50
CA ARG A 177 2.37 -1.02 -5.64
C ARG A 177 1.98 -2.46 -5.96
N ARG A 178 2.95 -3.37 -5.96
CA ARG A 178 2.78 -4.82 -6.02
C ARG A 178 3.32 -5.47 -4.75
N TRP A 179 2.78 -6.61 -4.33
CA TRP A 179 3.44 -7.43 -3.32
C TRP A 179 4.80 -7.92 -3.84
N LEU A 180 5.74 -8.12 -2.93
CA LEU A 180 6.93 -8.93 -3.19
C LEU A 180 6.52 -10.41 -3.11
N SER A 181 6.93 -11.24 -4.07
CA SER A 181 6.60 -12.65 -4.16
C SER A 181 7.74 -13.54 -3.64
N PRO A 182 7.54 -14.35 -2.58
CA PRO A 182 8.54 -15.31 -2.11
C PRO A 182 8.91 -16.41 -3.14
N ALA A 183 8.14 -16.53 -4.23
CA ALA A 183 8.42 -17.45 -5.34
C ALA A 183 9.34 -16.87 -6.43
N ASP A 184 9.54 -15.54 -6.45
CA ASP A 184 10.57 -14.90 -7.27
C ASP A 184 11.86 -14.80 -6.42
N PRO A 185 13.00 -15.36 -6.86
CA PRO A 185 14.26 -15.31 -6.10
C PRO A 185 14.72 -13.90 -5.72
N ALA A 186 14.50 -12.89 -6.58
CA ALA A 186 14.94 -11.51 -6.33
C ALA A 186 14.05 -10.83 -5.28
N ASP A 187 12.73 -10.97 -5.42
CA ASP A 187 11.76 -10.52 -4.41
C ASP A 187 11.97 -11.24 -3.07
N ARG A 188 12.28 -12.54 -3.09
CA ARG A 188 12.55 -13.34 -1.89
C ARG A 188 13.80 -12.84 -1.17
N ALA A 189 14.93 -12.68 -1.87
CA ALA A 189 16.15 -12.14 -1.28
C ALA A 189 15.91 -10.76 -0.64
N ARG A 190 15.12 -9.92 -1.32
CA ARG A 190 14.68 -8.62 -0.80
C ARG A 190 13.78 -8.72 0.43
N LEU A 191 12.83 -9.67 0.47
CA LEU A 191 11.99 -9.94 1.64
C LEU A 191 12.81 -10.42 2.84
N GLU A 192 13.79 -11.30 2.62
CA GLU A 192 14.69 -11.79 3.68
C GLU A 192 15.56 -10.66 4.25
N ALA A 193 16.13 -9.81 3.39
CA ALA A 193 16.88 -8.61 3.82
C ALA A 193 15.99 -7.59 4.56
N ASN A 194 14.77 -7.37 4.07
CA ASN A 194 13.79 -6.48 4.70
C ASN A 194 13.30 -7.01 6.05
N HIS A 195 13.16 -8.33 6.23
CA HIS A 195 12.86 -8.95 7.54
C HIS A 195 13.98 -8.70 8.55
N GLY A 196 15.24 -8.84 8.13
CA GLY A 196 16.41 -8.48 8.94
C GLY A 196 16.40 -7.00 9.35
N ALA A 197 16.13 -6.09 8.40
CA ALA A 197 16.02 -4.66 8.67
C ALA A 197 14.87 -4.32 9.64
N LEU A 198 13.71 -4.98 9.51
CA LEU A 198 12.60 -4.86 10.45
C LEU A 198 12.97 -5.37 11.85
N CYS A 199 13.63 -6.53 11.97
CA CYS A 199 14.12 -7.06 13.25
C CYS A 199 15.20 -6.18 13.93
N GLY A 200 15.94 -5.39 13.12
CA GLY A 200 16.87 -4.38 13.61
C GLY A 200 16.16 -3.12 14.12
N ALA A 201 15.19 -2.58 13.37
CA ALA A 201 14.50 -1.33 13.68
C ALA A 201 13.33 -1.45 14.66
N PHE A 202 12.72 -2.64 14.77
CA PHE A 202 11.53 -2.91 15.57
C PHE A 202 11.70 -4.29 16.26
N PRO A 203 12.16 -4.33 17.52
CA PRO A 203 12.47 -5.59 18.21
C PRO A 203 11.31 -6.59 18.26
N GLU A 204 10.06 -6.12 18.16
CA GLU A 204 8.86 -6.96 18.12
C GLU A 204 8.86 -7.94 16.93
N PHE A 205 9.48 -7.59 15.79
CA PHE A 205 9.57 -8.49 14.63
C PHE A 205 10.39 -9.75 14.90
N ARG A 206 11.27 -9.75 15.92
CA ARG A 206 12.06 -10.93 16.32
C ARG A 206 11.19 -12.07 16.85
N ALA A 207 9.94 -11.79 17.24
CA ALA A 207 8.96 -12.79 17.62
C ALA A 207 8.33 -13.54 16.42
N CYS A 208 8.59 -13.10 15.19
CA CYS A 208 8.19 -13.80 13.97
C CYS A 208 9.46 -14.29 13.21
N PRO A 209 9.77 -15.59 13.26
CA PRO A 209 10.84 -16.20 12.47
C PRO A 209 10.75 -15.87 10.98
N ARG A 210 11.92 -15.78 10.32
CA ARG A 210 12.03 -15.51 8.88
C ARG A 210 11.22 -16.48 8.00
N PRO A 211 11.15 -17.80 8.28
CA PRO A 211 10.30 -18.72 7.52
C PRO A 211 8.81 -18.36 7.61
N ASP A 212 8.31 -18.08 8.82
CA ASP A 212 6.90 -17.77 9.07
C ASP A 212 6.49 -16.43 8.43
N PHE A 213 7.40 -15.45 8.45
CA PHE A 213 7.26 -14.19 7.71
C PHE A 213 7.10 -14.45 6.22
N LEU A 214 8.01 -15.21 5.60
CA LEU A 214 7.94 -15.53 4.17
C LEU A 214 6.68 -16.32 3.80
N ALA A 215 6.31 -17.32 4.59
CA ALA A 215 5.09 -18.12 4.39
C ALA A 215 3.82 -17.24 4.47
N CYS A 216 3.73 -16.36 5.47
CA CYS A 216 2.60 -15.44 5.60
C CYS A 216 2.49 -14.46 4.42
N ILE A 217 3.61 -14.04 3.80
CA ILE A 217 3.57 -13.25 2.56
C ILE A 217 3.17 -14.11 1.36
N ALA A 218 3.67 -15.35 1.25
CA ALA A 218 3.32 -16.27 0.16
C ALA A 218 1.81 -16.55 0.08
N ASP A 219 1.18 -16.84 1.22
CA ASP A 219 -0.28 -17.02 1.33
C ASP A 219 -1.06 -15.82 0.78
N VAL A 220 -0.66 -14.61 1.20
CA VAL A 220 -1.35 -13.37 0.85
C VAL A 220 -1.13 -13.01 -0.61
N VAL A 221 0.06 -13.26 -1.15
CA VAL A 221 0.36 -13.14 -2.59
C VAL A 221 -0.53 -14.08 -3.40
N ALA A 222 -0.65 -15.35 -3.00
CA ALA A 222 -1.47 -16.35 -3.70
C ALA A 222 -2.97 -16.01 -3.65
N ALA A 223 -3.49 -15.66 -2.47
CA ALA A 223 -4.88 -15.25 -2.30
C ALA A 223 -5.22 -13.97 -3.09
N TRP A 224 -4.32 -12.97 -3.07
CA TRP A 224 -4.52 -11.72 -3.80
C TRP A 224 -4.40 -11.90 -5.32
N ALA A 225 -3.54 -12.80 -5.78
CA ALA A 225 -3.45 -13.17 -7.20
C ALA A 225 -4.76 -13.80 -7.72
N ALA A 226 -5.48 -14.58 -6.91
CA ALA A 226 -6.81 -15.07 -7.25
C ALA A 226 -7.83 -13.92 -7.35
N VAL A 227 -7.95 -13.10 -6.30
CA VAL A 227 -8.90 -11.97 -6.26
C VAL A 227 -8.68 -10.96 -7.41
N THR A 228 -7.42 -10.73 -7.80
CA THR A 228 -7.09 -9.82 -8.91
C THR A 228 -7.27 -10.44 -10.30
N ARG A 229 -7.09 -11.76 -10.45
CA ARG A 229 -7.46 -12.51 -11.68
C ARG A 229 -8.97 -12.42 -11.93
N ASP A 230 -9.78 -12.67 -10.90
CA ASP A 230 -11.24 -12.54 -10.92
C ASP A 230 -11.73 -11.09 -11.08
N ALA A 231 -10.83 -10.11 -11.02
CA ALA A 231 -11.09 -8.72 -11.36
C ALA A 231 -10.86 -8.43 -12.86
N GLY A 232 -10.51 -9.42 -13.67
CA GLY A 232 -10.35 -9.28 -15.12
C GLY A 232 -9.13 -8.47 -15.54
N GLY A 233 -8.06 -8.44 -14.73
CA GLY A 233 -6.71 -7.95 -15.06
C GLY A 233 -6.56 -6.46 -15.35
N VAL A 234 -7.25 -5.96 -16.37
CA VAL A 234 -7.12 -4.59 -16.88
C VAL A 234 -8.13 -3.67 -16.20
N ALA A 235 -7.63 -2.69 -15.46
CA ALA A 235 -8.28 -1.40 -15.31
C ALA A 235 -7.19 -0.34 -15.26
N ARG A 236 -7.23 0.61 -16.20
CA ARG A 236 -6.38 1.79 -16.10
C ARG A 236 -6.80 2.54 -14.85
N CYS A 237 -5.84 2.89 -13.98
CA CYS A 237 -6.09 3.95 -13.02
C CYS A 237 -6.16 5.26 -13.80
N SER A 238 -7.37 5.65 -14.21
CA SER A 238 -7.64 7.04 -14.55
C SER A 238 -7.35 7.87 -13.30
N LEU A 239 -6.30 8.68 -13.38
CA LEU A 239 -5.98 9.73 -12.42
C LEU A 239 -6.94 10.91 -12.60
#